data_AF-A0A2J6H1J8-F1
#
_entry.id   AF-A0A2J6H1J8-F1
#
_cell.length_a   1.000
_cell.length_b   1.000
_cell.length_c   1.000
_cell.angle_alpha   90.00
_cell.angle_beta   90.00
_cell.angle_gamma   90.00
#
_symmetry.space_group_name_H-M   'P 1'
#
loop_
_entity.id
_entity.type
_entity.pdbx_description
1 polymer ?
#
loop_
_entity_poly.entity_id
_entity_poly.type
_entity_poly.pdbx_seq_one_letter_code
_entity_poly.pdbx_strand_id
1 'polypeptide(L)'
;MLEEFIKERFENSKKSLDESELEGLNEDGSLDIWFFSGKSYSDFSIGMLETCFWHNLGVDTYWRALSDLEVIYKKSPNFFSSDDLIKIKSIMVEQLIEGKEVASNTPLYSDMWVKFKADNSPIKDFITEEDIGRAVNDGFFHSLIETGNDSNRLFGNRELSRILEYENFFDVFDFNKGVERSLNLNDGLIFSGDEDFIQDYFLWYSIQERVIDKKLDYETGLVAKGKALSPLIRTILYTNNDEFGDEKLKKLMNYVIDGNLYRTPLLQDVFGEVFEYSLDLGFKGEYYEFPGWAFHISEKNLVDKEQHVRTAWKKNKEDISLDKVVDEVKKYVPKESIQGHVEYLQNKIKDMKRLDMELYDKWKSLDENLQVSSKVKKEGIKDMFDVYTDQKVRPSKDTISLLSYDVEKRKSQKIDAYLFADMVSKDLIKKANDMLREYNDNGTPTQIKVFHEKLEEYVGEHGPIFVKKWNLNENHVYPYINLVANLADESKDLFKIK
;
A
#
# COMPACT_ATOMS: atom_id res chain seq x y z
N MET A 1 -29.24 41.98 11.74
CA MET A 1 -28.70 42.46 13.03
C MET A 1 -27.17 42.45 13.08
N LEU A 2 -26.46 41.31 12.96
CA LEU A 2 -24.97 41.30 12.97
C LEU A 2 -24.35 41.84 11.68
N GLU A 3 -24.88 41.47 10.50
CA GLU A 3 -24.43 42.03 9.21
C GLU A 3 -24.67 43.55 9.13
N GLU A 4 -25.80 44.03 9.64
CA GLU A 4 -26.11 45.46 9.71
C GLU A 4 -25.13 46.20 10.64
N PHE A 5 -24.74 45.57 11.76
CA PHE A 5 -23.73 46.11 12.65
C PHE A 5 -22.36 46.24 11.96
N ILE A 6 -21.90 45.19 11.26
CA ILE A 6 -20.63 45.24 10.51
C ILE A 6 -20.68 46.32 9.43
N LYS A 7 -21.77 46.36 8.66
CA LYS A 7 -21.95 47.34 7.58
C LYS A 7 -21.99 48.77 8.10
N GLU A 8 -22.72 49.03 9.17
CA GLU A 8 -22.75 50.35 9.81
C GLU A 8 -21.36 50.77 10.29
N ARG A 9 -20.63 49.87 10.95
CA ARG A 9 -19.28 50.12 11.45
C ARG A 9 -18.30 50.39 10.31
N PHE A 10 -18.33 49.60 9.25
CA PHE A 10 -17.50 49.79 8.05
C PHE A 10 -17.77 51.13 7.36
N GLU A 11 -19.03 51.49 7.15
CA GLU A 11 -19.38 52.77 6.52
C GLU A 11 -18.99 53.97 7.39
N ASN A 12 -19.08 53.84 8.71
CA ASN A 12 -18.67 54.89 9.64
C ASN A 12 -17.14 55.03 9.70
N SER A 13 -16.39 53.93 9.70
CA SER A 13 -14.92 53.99 9.68
C SER A 13 -14.41 54.59 8.36
N LYS A 14 -15.00 54.19 7.23
CA LYS A 14 -14.64 54.73 5.90
C LYS A 14 -14.85 56.25 5.79
N LYS A 15 -15.93 56.79 6.38
CA LYS A 15 -16.19 58.25 6.43
C LYS A 15 -15.21 59.04 7.28
N SER A 16 -14.47 58.37 8.16
CA SER A 16 -13.49 59.02 9.04
C SER A 16 -12.09 59.14 8.42
N LEU A 17 -11.87 58.49 7.27
CA LEU A 17 -10.59 58.51 6.56
C LEU A 17 -10.40 59.80 5.77
N ASP A 18 -9.16 60.26 5.65
CA ASP A 18 -8.80 61.34 4.73
C ASP A 18 -8.63 60.85 3.29
N GLU A 19 -8.53 61.79 2.33
CA GLU A 19 -8.41 61.47 0.90
C GLU A 19 -7.19 60.58 0.59
N SER A 20 -6.07 60.78 1.29
CA SER A 20 -4.84 60.01 1.07
C SER A 20 -4.92 58.59 1.60
N GLU A 21 -5.70 58.37 2.66
CA GLU A 21 -6.00 57.05 3.20
C GLU A 21 -7.01 56.29 2.33
N LEU A 22 -7.99 57.00 1.77
CA LEU A 22 -8.97 56.44 0.82
C LEU A 22 -8.32 55.98 -0.48
N GLU A 23 -7.31 56.70 -0.99
CA GLU A 23 -6.53 56.28 -2.17
C GLU A 23 -5.79 54.94 -1.96
N GLY A 24 -5.55 54.55 -0.71
CA GLY A 24 -4.94 53.26 -0.36
C GLY A 24 -5.91 52.08 -0.30
N LEU A 25 -7.21 52.30 -0.48
CA LEU A 25 -8.22 51.25 -0.43
C LEU A 25 -8.81 51.01 -1.82
N ASN A 26 -9.06 49.74 -2.15
CA ASN A 26 -9.88 49.37 -3.30
C ASN A 26 -11.34 49.82 -3.08
N GLU A 27 -12.15 49.81 -4.15
CA GLU A 27 -13.57 50.23 -4.09
C GLU A 27 -14.38 49.45 -3.04
N ASP A 28 -14.03 48.18 -2.82
CA ASP A 28 -14.65 47.28 -1.85
C ASP A 28 -14.19 47.52 -0.40
N GLY A 29 -13.15 48.33 -0.17
CA GLY A 29 -12.57 48.60 1.14
C GLY A 29 -11.42 47.69 1.55
N SER A 30 -10.98 46.77 0.68
CA SER A 30 -9.74 46.01 0.88
C SER A 30 -8.50 46.89 0.62
N LEU A 31 -7.35 46.52 1.17
CA LEU A 31 -6.08 47.23 0.94
C LEU A 31 -5.62 47.10 -0.52
N ASP A 32 -5.27 48.22 -1.15
CA ASP A 32 -4.51 48.20 -2.41
C ASP A 32 -3.05 47.86 -2.12
N ILE A 33 -2.69 46.62 -2.42
CA ILE A 33 -1.35 46.05 -2.18
C ILE A 33 -0.27 46.79 -2.98
N TRP A 34 -0.62 47.42 -4.11
CA TRP A 34 0.32 48.18 -4.95
C TRP A 34 0.58 49.59 -4.42
N PHE A 35 -0.44 50.23 -3.84
CA PHE A 35 -0.32 51.56 -3.23
C PHE A 35 0.64 51.58 -2.02
N PHE A 36 0.87 50.42 -1.38
CA PHE A 36 1.63 50.31 -0.14
C PHE A 36 2.95 49.53 -0.20
N SER A 37 3.49 49.27 -1.40
CA SER A 37 4.80 48.62 -1.52
C SER A 37 5.89 49.41 -0.74
N GLY A 38 6.43 48.81 0.32
CA GLY A 38 7.49 49.40 1.16
C GLY A 38 7.06 49.97 2.52
N LYS A 39 5.78 49.94 2.90
CA LYS A 39 5.34 50.26 4.28
C LYS A 39 5.08 48.98 5.08
N SER A 40 5.40 48.98 6.37
CA SER A 40 5.02 47.90 7.28
C SER A 40 3.53 48.04 7.63
N TYR A 41 2.84 46.92 7.86
CA TYR A 41 1.45 46.91 8.32
C TYR A 41 1.26 47.69 9.64
N SER A 42 2.33 47.79 10.44
CA SER A 42 2.41 48.61 11.65
C SER A 42 2.37 50.11 11.39
N ASP A 43 2.53 50.58 10.15
CA ASP A 43 2.66 52.00 9.83
C ASP A 43 1.32 52.64 9.44
N PHE A 44 0.27 51.82 9.25
CA PHE A 44 -1.07 52.30 8.93
C PHE A 44 -1.72 53.05 10.11
N SER A 45 -2.58 54.02 9.81
CA SER A 45 -3.37 54.69 10.83
C SER A 45 -4.36 53.71 11.47
N ILE A 46 -4.86 54.05 12.67
CA ILE A 46 -5.88 53.23 13.33
C ILE A 46 -7.18 53.21 12.50
N GLY A 47 -7.57 54.32 11.87
CA GLY A 47 -8.77 54.40 11.04
C GLY A 47 -8.70 53.52 9.78
N MET A 48 -7.54 53.47 9.14
CA MET A 48 -7.30 52.55 8.02
C MET A 48 -7.39 51.09 8.46
N LEU A 49 -6.72 50.74 9.57
CA LEU A 49 -6.76 49.39 10.12
C LEU A 49 -8.17 48.99 10.56
N GLU A 50 -8.93 49.88 11.19
CA GLU A 50 -10.32 49.64 11.57
C GLU A 50 -11.19 49.38 10.31
N THR A 51 -10.99 50.14 9.24
CA THR A 51 -11.74 49.94 8.00
C THR A 51 -11.42 48.60 7.35
N CYS A 52 -10.14 48.21 7.32
CA CYS A 52 -9.71 46.88 6.85
C CYS A 52 -10.29 45.77 7.71
N PHE A 53 -10.26 45.95 9.03
CA PHE A 53 -10.82 45.01 9.99
C PHE A 53 -12.31 44.75 9.74
N TRP A 54 -13.14 45.79 9.64
CA TRP A 54 -14.58 45.63 9.40
C TRP A 54 -14.88 45.08 8.01
N HIS A 55 -14.09 45.46 7.00
CA HIS A 55 -14.17 44.84 5.67
C HIS A 55 -13.90 43.34 5.74
N ASN A 56 -12.75 42.94 6.29
CA ASN A 56 -12.31 41.54 6.40
C ASN A 56 -13.31 40.70 7.22
N LEU A 57 -13.83 41.26 8.31
CA LEU A 57 -14.86 40.63 9.11
C LEU A 57 -16.19 40.50 8.34
N GLY A 58 -16.53 41.46 7.49
CA GLY A 58 -17.74 41.45 6.66
C GLY A 58 -17.69 40.53 5.44
N VAL A 59 -16.49 40.20 4.95
CA VAL A 59 -16.27 39.22 3.86
C VAL A 59 -15.87 37.84 4.38
N ASP A 60 -16.19 37.55 5.65
CA ASP A 60 -15.99 36.26 6.31
C ASP A 60 -14.53 35.76 6.41
N THR A 61 -13.56 36.68 6.51
CA THR A 61 -12.13 36.35 6.68
C THR A 61 -11.64 36.60 8.11
N TYR A 62 -12.19 35.85 9.07
CA TYR A 62 -11.95 36.07 10.51
C TYR A 62 -10.45 36.14 10.87
N TRP A 63 -9.58 35.37 10.21
CA TRP A 63 -8.15 35.30 10.53
C TRP A 63 -7.41 36.58 10.14
N ARG A 64 -7.82 37.24 9.05
CA ARG A 64 -7.32 38.58 8.69
C ARG A 64 -7.83 39.62 9.66
N ALA A 65 -9.14 39.59 9.93
CA ALA A 65 -9.75 40.48 10.89
C ALA A 65 -9.12 40.33 12.29
N LEU A 66 -8.75 39.12 12.73
CA LEU A 66 -8.05 38.93 14.00
C LEU A 66 -6.65 39.58 13.97
N SER A 67 -5.89 39.40 12.89
CA SER A 67 -4.58 40.04 12.71
C SER A 67 -4.70 41.57 12.74
N ASP A 68 -5.72 42.13 12.08
CA ASP A 68 -5.99 43.57 12.09
C ASP A 68 -6.32 44.06 13.50
N LEU A 69 -7.18 43.31 14.19
CA LEU A 69 -7.59 43.59 15.57
C LEU A 69 -6.40 43.55 16.53
N GLU A 70 -5.50 42.58 16.42
CA GLU A 70 -4.28 42.49 17.20
C GLU A 70 -3.38 43.72 17.01
N VAL A 71 -3.23 44.19 15.77
CA VAL A 71 -2.44 45.39 15.45
C VAL A 71 -3.10 46.65 16.02
N ILE A 72 -4.42 46.79 15.87
CA ILE A 72 -5.19 47.90 16.44
C ILE A 72 -5.05 47.91 17.97
N TYR A 73 -5.26 46.77 18.62
CA TYR A 73 -5.21 46.65 20.07
C TYR A 73 -3.81 46.93 20.63
N LYS A 74 -2.76 46.50 19.92
CA LYS A 74 -1.37 46.83 20.26
C LYS A 74 -1.08 48.34 20.20
N LYS A 75 -1.70 49.06 19.25
CA LYS A 75 -1.56 50.51 19.12
C LYS A 75 -2.44 51.29 20.10
N SER A 76 -3.65 50.81 20.32
CA SER A 76 -4.67 51.45 21.16
C SER A 76 -5.53 50.38 21.85
N PRO A 77 -5.13 49.93 23.05
CA PRO A 77 -5.82 48.84 23.77
C PRO A 77 -7.27 49.14 24.13
N ASN A 78 -7.65 50.42 24.23
CA ASN A 78 -9.00 50.84 24.59
C ASN A 78 -9.81 51.32 23.37
N PHE A 79 -9.37 51.01 22.15
CA PHE A 79 -10.06 51.44 20.93
C PHE A 79 -11.46 50.84 20.82
N PHE A 80 -11.58 49.53 21.04
CA PHE A 80 -12.86 48.84 21.09
C PHE A 80 -13.37 48.75 22.53
N SER A 81 -14.67 49.00 22.71
CA SER A 81 -15.35 48.73 23.98
C SER A 81 -15.44 47.23 24.23
N SER A 82 -15.62 46.81 25.49
CA SER A 82 -15.85 45.40 25.83
C SER A 82 -17.08 44.84 25.12
N ASP A 83 -18.15 45.63 24.97
CA ASP A 83 -19.36 45.23 24.25
C ASP A 83 -19.10 44.99 22.76
N ASP A 84 -18.22 45.80 22.14
CA ASP A 84 -17.80 45.59 20.76
C ASP A 84 -16.93 44.34 20.62
N LEU A 85 -15.98 44.13 21.54
CA LEU A 85 -15.13 42.93 21.54
C LEU A 85 -15.95 41.65 21.71
N ILE A 86 -17.00 41.66 22.52
CA ILE A 86 -17.93 40.53 22.66
C ILE A 86 -18.65 40.23 21.34
N LYS A 87 -19.15 41.27 20.64
CA LYS A 87 -19.82 41.10 19.34
C LYS A 87 -18.85 40.59 18.27
N ILE A 88 -17.66 41.18 18.22
CA ILE A 88 -16.58 40.77 17.32
C ILE A 88 -16.22 39.31 17.56
N LYS A 89 -16.00 38.92 18.83
CA LYS A 89 -15.75 37.53 19.22
C LYS A 89 -16.85 36.63 18.68
N SER A 90 -18.12 36.93 18.95
CA SER A 90 -19.23 36.10 18.49
C SER A 90 -19.23 35.92 16.97
N ILE A 91 -19.00 36.98 16.20
CA ILE A 91 -18.93 36.89 14.73
C ILE A 91 -17.75 36.00 14.29
N MET A 92 -16.55 36.23 14.84
CA MET A 92 -15.36 35.46 14.48
C MET A 92 -15.49 33.98 14.84
N VAL A 93 -16.10 33.67 15.99
CA VAL A 93 -16.38 32.29 16.39
C VAL A 93 -17.36 31.64 15.42
N GLU A 94 -18.46 32.29 15.06
CA GLU A 94 -19.40 31.70 14.08
C GLU A 94 -18.73 31.48 12.72
N GLN A 95 -17.95 32.44 12.22
CA GLN A 95 -17.21 32.29 10.95
C GLN A 95 -16.22 31.13 10.99
N LEU A 96 -15.52 30.95 12.12
CA LEU A 96 -14.64 29.81 12.34
C LEU A 96 -15.42 28.49 12.31
N ILE A 97 -16.54 28.40 13.03
CA ILE A 97 -17.35 27.18 13.13
C ILE A 97 -17.98 26.80 11.78
N GLU A 98 -18.46 27.80 11.03
CA GLU A 98 -19.02 27.63 9.69
C GLU A 98 -17.96 27.30 8.63
N GLY A 99 -16.67 27.38 8.97
CA GLY A 99 -15.59 27.06 8.06
C GLY A 99 -15.41 28.06 6.92
N LYS A 100 -15.70 29.34 7.19
CA LYS A 100 -15.55 30.43 6.22
C LYS A 100 -14.08 30.68 5.85
N GLU A 101 -13.87 31.29 4.68
CA GLU A 101 -12.57 31.40 3.98
C GLU A 101 -11.35 31.52 4.90
N VAL A 102 -10.68 30.39 5.10
CA VAL A 102 -9.39 30.29 5.77
C VAL A 102 -8.30 30.31 4.70
N ALA A 103 -7.07 30.69 5.06
CA ALA A 103 -5.90 30.54 4.19
C ALA A 103 -5.54 29.06 3.85
N SER A 104 -6.44 28.11 4.15
CA SER A 104 -6.33 26.68 3.92
C SER A 104 -7.63 26.17 3.28
N ASN A 105 -7.55 25.09 2.51
CA ASN A 105 -8.71 24.42 1.93
C ASN A 105 -9.59 23.70 2.96
N THR A 106 -9.14 23.63 4.22
CA THR A 106 -9.90 23.07 5.35
C THR A 106 -9.99 24.12 6.46
N PRO A 107 -11.17 24.30 7.08
CA PRO A 107 -11.33 25.13 8.27
C PRO A 107 -10.38 24.72 9.41
N LEU A 108 -9.81 25.72 10.09
CA LEU A 108 -8.84 25.52 11.19
C LEU A 108 -9.49 25.75 12.56
N TYR A 109 -10.35 24.83 12.99
CA TYR A 109 -11.05 24.89 14.29
C TYR A 109 -10.14 25.09 15.50
N SER A 110 -8.90 24.60 15.42
CA SER A 110 -7.84 24.76 16.42
C SER A 110 -7.41 26.21 16.63
N ASP A 111 -7.70 27.13 15.70
CA ASP A 111 -7.48 28.56 15.90
C ASP A 111 -8.26 29.09 17.13
N MET A 112 -9.32 28.39 17.58
CA MET A 112 -10.01 28.70 18.83
C MET A 112 -9.07 28.75 20.05
N TRP A 113 -8.18 27.76 20.21
CA TRP A 113 -7.23 27.74 21.33
C TRP A 113 -5.83 28.21 20.94
N VAL A 114 -5.43 28.07 19.68
CA VAL A 114 -4.11 28.47 19.18
C VAL A 114 -4.04 29.98 18.93
N LYS A 115 -5.14 30.62 18.51
CA LYS A 115 -5.18 32.06 18.19
C LYS A 115 -6.13 32.84 19.07
N PHE A 116 -7.41 32.47 19.17
CA PHE A 116 -8.38 33.28 19.92
C PHE A 116 -8.10 33.27 21.43
N LYS A 117 -7.61 32.16 21.99
CA LYS A 117 -7.13 32.09 23.38
C LYS A 117 -5.66 32.43 23.59
N ALA A 118 -4.92 32.76 22.52
CA ALA A 118 -3.51 33.13 22.64
C ALA A 118 -3.35 34.39 23.51
N ASP A 119 -2.22 34.48 24.22
CA ASP A 119 -1.95 35.58 25.16
C ASP A 119 -1.99 36.98 24.54
N ASN A 120 -1.73 37.09 23.25
CA ASN A 120 -1.76 38.32 22.49
C ASN A 120 -3.14 38.65 21.88
N SER A 121 -4.13 37.76 22.00
CA SER A 121 -5.43 37.94 21.36
C SER A 121 -6.33 38.92 22.13
N PRO A 122 -6.84 39.99 21.49
CA PRO A 122 -7.72 40.97 22.12
C PRO A 122 -9.07 40.39 22.59
N ILE A 123 -9.44 39.21 22.09
CA ILE A 123 -10.72 38.56 22.42
C ILE A 123 -10.57 37.39 23.41
N LYS A 124 -9.34 37.06 23.86
CA LYS A 124 -9.04 35.90 24.71
C LYS A 124 -9.97 35.75 25.91
N ASP A 125 -10.19 36.84 26.64
CA ASP A 125 -10.97 36.84 27.88
C ASP A 125 -12.47 36.63 27.65
N PHE A 126 -12.95 36.82 26.41
CA PHE A 126 -14.35 36.65 26.01
C PHE A 126 -14.64 35.27 25.41
N ILE A 127 -13.61 34.49 25.07
CA ILE A 127 -13.79 33.10 24.63
C ILE A 127 -14.23 32.24 25.81
N THR A 128 -15.36 31.57 25.66
CA THR A 128 -15.96 30.72 26.71
C THR A 128 -15.62 29.25 26.50
N GLU A 129 -15.86 28.43 27.53
CA GLU A 129 -15.78 26.97 27.38
C GLU A 129 -16.82 26.43 26.38
N GLU A 130 -17.97 27.10 26.23
CA GLU A 130 -18.98 26.74 25.22
C GLU A 130 -18.46 26.96 23.80
N ASP A 131 -17.77 28.07 23.55
CA ASP A 131 -17.14 28.35 22.25
C ASP A 131 -16.10 27.27 21.92
N ILE A 132 -15.24 26.92 22.88
CA ILE A 132 -14.23 25.84 22.74
C ILE A 132 -14.91 24.50 22.50
N GLY A 133 -15.93 24.16 23.29
CA GLY A 133 -16.70 22.93 23.14
C GLY A 133 -17.31 22.80 21.75
N ARG A 134 -17.88 23.88 21.21
CA ARG A 134 -18.39 23.89 19.83
C ARG A 134 -17.27 23.64 18.80
N ALA A 135 -16.14 24.33 18.93
CA ALA A 135 -15.00 24.17 18.01
C ALA A 135 -14.44 22.74 18.04
N VAL A 136 -14.30 22.14 19.23
CA VAL A 136 -13.84 20.75 19.36
C VAL A 136 -14.85 19.78 18.76
N ASN A 137 -16.15 19.91 19.08
CA ASN A 137 -17.16 18.96 18.63
C ASN A 137 -17.42 19.05 17.12
N ASP A 138 -17.69 20.25 16.60
CA ASP A 138 -17.99 20.42 15.18
C ASP A 138 -16.73 20.25 14.34
N GLY A 139 -15.58 20.75 14.82
CA GLY A 139 -14.30 20.59 14.17
C GLY A 139 -13.87 19.14 14.06
N PHE A 140 -14.00 18.34 15.12
CA PHE A 140 -13.62 16.93 15.09
C PHE A 140 -14.32 16.17 13.96
N PHE A 141 -15.65 16.31 13.87
CA PHE A 141 -16.43 15.62 12.84
C PHE A 141 -16.21 16.20 11.45
N HIS A 142 -16.06 17.52 11.33
CA HIS A 142 -15.74 18.15 10.05
C HIS A 142 -14.38 17.65 9.52
N SER A 143 -13.33 17.75 10.33
CA SER A 143 -11.98 17.29 9.98
C SER A 143 -11.94 15.79 9.70
N LEU A 144 -12.68 14.97 10.47
CA LEU A 144 -12.80 13.54 10.22
C LEU A 144 -13.44 13.24 8.85
N ILE A 145 -14.51 13.95 8.47
CA ILE A 145 -15.15 13.78 7.16
C ILE A 145 -14.22 14.21 6.03
N GLU A 146 -13.47 15.31 6.20
CA GLU A 146 -12.51 15.79 5.19
C GLU A 146 -11.35 14.82 4.94
N THR A 147 -11.10 13.85 5.84
CA THR A 147 -10.12 12.77 5.57
C THR A 147 -10.52 11.88 4.38
N GLY A 148 -11.82 11.77 4.09
CA GLY A 148 -12.34 11.05 2.94
C GLY A 148 -12.22 11.81 1.61
N ASN A 149 -11.94 13.12 1.64
CA ASN A 149 -11.83 13.96 0.45
C ASN A 149 -10.38 14.01 -0.05
N ASP A 150 -10.08 13.45 -1.22
CA ASP A 150 -8.72 13.41 -1.78
C ASP A 150 -8.01 14.78 -1.81
N SER A 151 -8.74 15.86 -2.10
CA SER A 151 -8.15 17.22 -2.21
C SER A 151 -7.78 17.82 -0.86
N ASN A 152 -8.50 17.43 0.19
CA ASN A 152 -8.40 18.02 1.53
C ASN A 152 -7.84 17.06 2.57
N ARG A 153 -7.64 15.77 2.23
CA ARG A 153 -7.27 14.70 3.14
C ARG A 153 -6.11 15.07 4.06
N LEU A 154 -5.03 15.63 3.50
CA LEU A 154 -3.85 16.01 4.28
C LEU A 154 -4.16 17.11 5.30
N PHE A 155 -4.96 18.10 4.92
CA PHE A 155 -5.36 19.20 5.81
C PHE A 155 -6.37 18.71 6.87
N GLY A 156 -7.34 17.88 6.49
CA GLY A 156 -8.28 17.23 7.41
C GLY A 156 -7.57 16.40 8.48
N ASN A 157 -6.59 15.57 8.09
CA ASN A 157 -5.79 14.78 9.03
C ASN A 157 -4.98 15.67 10.00
N ARG A 158 -4.32 16.72 9.49
CA ARG A 158 -3.55 17.66 10.33
C ARG A 158 -4.43 18.38 11.35
N GLU A 159 -5.61 18.82 10.92
CA GLU A 159 -6.51 19.53 11.81
C GLU A 159 -7.16 18.59 12.83
N LEU A 160 -7.52 17.36 12.42
CA LEU A 160 -7.99 16.32 13.33
C LEU A 160 -6.96 16.02 14.42
N SER A 161 -5.67 15.93 14.06
CA SER A 161 -4.56 15.77 15.02
C SER A 161 -4.55 16.88 16.05
N ARG A 162 -4.57 18.14 15.61
CA ARG A 162 -4.56 19.31 16.51
C ARG A 162 -5.76 19.36 17.45
N ILE A 163 -6.94 18.95 16.97
CA ILE A 163 -8.16 18.89 17.77
C ILE A 163 -8.04 17.81 18.85
N LEU A 164 -7.53 16.63 18.50
CA LEU A 164 -7.29 15.53 19.44
C LEU A 164 -6.21 15.85 20.49
N GLU A 165 -5.19 16.60 20.08
CA GLU A 165 -4.08 17.07 20.93
C GLU A 165 -4.48 18.20 21.90
N TYR A 166 -5.71 18.73 21.81
CA TYR A 166 -6.16 19.74 22.76
C TYR A 166 -6.19 19.16 24.18
N GLU A 167 -5.50 19.82 25.12
CA GLU A 167 -5.24 19.30 26.47
C GLU A 167 -6.51 18.83 27.21
N ASN A 168 -7.64 19.51 27.01
CA ASN A 168 -8.92 19.19 27.64
C ASN A 168 -9.94 18.58 26.67
N PHE A 169 -9.49 17.97 25.55
CA PHE A 169 -10.37 17.40 24.52
C PHE A 169 -11.46 16.51 25.11
N PHE A 170 -11.08 15.55 25.96
CA PHE A 170 -12.01 14.58 26.55
C PHE A 170 -13.02 15.19 27.54
N ASP A 171 -12.71 16.35 28.10
CA ASP A 171 -13.58 17.05 29.05
C ASP A 171 -14.64 17.89 28.32
N VAL A 172 -14.30 18.42 27.14
CA VAL A 172 -15.19 19.31 26.36
C VAL A 172 -15.93 18.59 25.23
N PHE A 173 -15.47 17.40 24.81
CA PHE A 173 -16.11 16.62 23.76
C PHE A 173 -17.46 16.05 24.24
N ASP A 174 -18.52 16.29 23.48
CA ASP A 174 -19.87 15.77 23.77
C ASP A 174 -20.03 14.38 23.15
N PHE A 175 -19.70 13.36 23.93
CA PHE A 175 -19.85 11.97 23.53
C PHE A 175 -21.30 11.56 23.20
N ASN A 176 -22.31 12.25 23.74
CA ASN A 176 -23.71 11.95 23.38
C ASN A 176 -24.01 12.43 21.95
N LYS A 177 -23.61 13.66 21.60
CA LYS A 177 -23.66 14.14 20.21
C LYS A 177 -22.78 13.28 19.30
N GLY A 178 -21.67 12.78 19.82
CA GLY A 178 -20.81 11.84 19.11
C GLY A 178 -21.52 10.56 18.64
N VAL A 179 -22.53 10.08 19.36
CA VAL A 179 -23.35 8.92 18.93
C VAL A 179 -24.13 9.25 17.66
N GLU A 180 -24.83 10.38 17.65
CA GLU A 180 -25.63 10.84 16.50
C GLU A 180 -24.75 11.12 15.29
N ARG A 181 -23.60 11.75 15.51
CA ARG A 181 -22.63 12.05 14.44
C ARG A 181 -21.97 10.79 13.88
N SER A 182 -21.67 9.78 14.70
CA SER A 182 -21.08 8.51 14.26
C SER A 182 -21.99 7.74 13.29
N LEU A 183 -23.31 7.83 13.49
CA LEU A 183 -24.28 7.24 12.55
C LEU A 183 -24.26 7.91 11.17
N ASN A 184 -23.94 9.21 11.14
CA ASN A 184 -23.93 10.06 9.96
C ASN A 184 -22.55 10.19 9.31
N LEU A 185 -21.55 9.44 9.78
CA LEU A 185 -20.26 9.38 9.10
C LEU A 185 -20.43 8.81 7.68
N ASN A 186 -19.77 9.47 6.74
CA ASN A 186 -19.71 9.06 5.34
C ASN A 186 -18.76 7.87 5.15
N ASP A 187 -18.93 7.18 4.03
CA ASP A 187 -18.03 6.10 3.62
C ASP A 187 -16.71 6.68 3.07
N GLY A 188 -15.63 5.90 3.10
CA GLY A 188 -14.34 6.28 2.48
C GLY A 188 -13.38 7.12 3.35
N LEU A 189 -13.64 7.26 4.65
CA LEU A 189 -12.71 7.90 5.59
C LEU A 189 -11.39 7.13 5.64
N ILE A 190 -10.27 7.84 5.55
CA ILE A 190 -8.93 7.23 5.54
C ILE A 190 -7.91 8.17 6.19
N PHE A 191 -7.11 7.62 7.11
CA PHE A 191 -6.01 8.37 7.67
C PHE A 191 -4.78 8.28 6.78
N SER A 192 -4.12 9.42 6.59
CA SER A 192 -2.88 9.53 5.83
C SER A 192 -1.85 10.33 6.63
N GLY A 193 -0.63 9.82 6.74
CA GLY A 193 0.46 10.51 7.44
C GLY A 193 0.63 10.07 8.89
N ASP A 194 1.23 10.97 9.68
CA ASP A 194 1.80 10.76 11.02
C ASP A 194 0.99 9.82 11.92
N GLU A 195 1.68 8.82 12.48
CA GLU A 195 1.10 7.77 13.34
C GLU A 195 0.71 8.28 14.74
N ASP A 196 1.15 9.49 15.11
CA ASP A 196 1.05 10.00 16.48
C ASP A 196 -0.40 10.20 16.95
N PHE A 197 -1.30 10.72 16.10
CA PHE A 197 -2.71 10.93 16.49
C PHE A 197 -3.57 9.66 16.47
N ILE A 198 -3.08 8.56 15.90
CA ILE A 198 -3.81 7.28 15.82
C ILE A 198 -4.14 6.77 17.24
N GLN A 199 -3.23 6.99 18.19
CA GLN A 199 -3.42 6.57 19.58
C GLN A 199 -4.55 7.37 20.25
N ASP A 200 -4.59 8.69 20.03
CA ASP A 200 -5.62 9.56 20.59
C ASP A 200 -6.99 9.31 19.94
N TYR A 201 -7.02 9.07 18.62
CA TYR A 201 -8.24 8.65 17.94
C TYR A 201 -8.76 7.31 18.48
N PHE A 202 -7.86 6.35 18.72
CA PHE A 202 -8.24 5.06 19.29
C PHE A 202 -8.76 5.19 20.75
N LEU A 203 -8.19 6.10 21.54
CA LEU A 203 -8.69 6.42 22.87
C LEU A 203 -10.10 7.03 22.81
N TRP A 204 -10.32 8.01 21.93
CA TRP A 204 -11.65 8.56 21.65
C TRP A 204 -12.65 7.48 21.25
N TYR A 205 -12.28 6.62 20.29
CA TYR A 205 -13.12 5.51 19.83
C TYR A 205 -13.53 4.60 20.98
N SER A 206 -12.57 4.24 21.85
CA SER A 206 -12.81 3.34 22.99
C SER A 206 -13.82 3.89 24.00
N ILE A 207 -13.89 5.21 24.17
CA ILE A 207 -14.90 5.88 25.00
C ILE A 207 -16.22 5.97 24.26
N GLN A 208 -16.19 6.44 23.01
CA GLN A 208 -17.37 6.61 22.16
C GLN A 208 -18.13 5.31 21.97
N GLU A 209 -17.43 4.19 21.82
CA GLU A 209 -18.01 2.86 21.70
C GLU A 209 -18.89 2.50 22.90
N ARG A 210 -18.39 2.73 24.12
CA ARG A 210 -19.15 2.45 25.36
C ARG A 210 -20.39 3.33 25.47
N VAL A 211 -20.34 4.53 24.91
CA VAL A 211 -21.48 5.46 24.88
C VAL A 211 -22.51 4.98 23.86
N ILE A 212 -22.06 4.51 22.69
CA ILE A 212 -22.89 3.86 21.68
C ILE A 212 -23.64 2.67 22.27
N ASP A 213 -22.94 1.75 22.97
CA ASP A 213 -23.54 0.55 23.58
C ASP A 213 -24.63 0.87 24.60
N LYS A 214 -24.54 2.02 25.28
CA LYS A 214 -25.52 2.45 26.27
C LYS A 214 -26.75 3.12 25.65
N LYS A 215 -26.63 3.62 24.41
CA LYS A 215 -27.62 4.52 23.80
C LYS A 215 -28.38 3.90 22.65
N LEU A 216 -27.72 3.04 21.88
CA LEU A 216 -28.28 2.42 20.68
C LEU A 216 -28.59 0.95 20.94
N ASP A 217 -29.54 0.40 20.18
CA ASP A 217 -29.71 -1.04 20.10
C ASP A 217 -28.49 -1.71 19.46
N TYR A 218 -28.39 -3.03 19.59
CA TYR A 218 -27.22 -3.78 19.15
C TYR A 218 -26.91 -3.62 17.66
N GLU A 219 -27.91 -3.68 16.77
CA GLU A 219 -27.68 -3.62 15.33
C GLU A 219 -27.26 -2.21 14.88
N THR A 220 -27.99 -1.18 15.33
CA THR A 220 -27.67 0.22 15.05
C THR A 220 -26.32 0.62 15.67
N GLY A 221 -26.05 0.13 16.88
CA GLY A 221 -24.78 0.33 17.57
C GLY A 221 -23.59 -0.28 16.83
N LEU A 222 -23.72 -1.51 16.32
CA LEU A 222 -22.68 -2.13 15.49
C LEU A 222 -22.35 -1.28 14.27
N VAL A 223 -23.35 -0.75 13.56
CA VAL A 223 -23.11 0.11 12.39
C VAL A 223 -22.36 1.38 12.77
N ALA A 224 -22.77 2.08 13.83
CA ALA A 224 -22.09 3.28 14.31
C ALA A 224 -20.63 3.01 14.71
N LYS A 225 -20.39 1.89 15.41
CA LYS A 225 -19.04 1.45 15.78
C LYS A 225 -18.19 1.10 14.57
N GLY A 226 -18.76 0.42 13.58
CA GLY A 226 -18.10 0.08 12.33
C GLY A 226 -17.67 1.34 11.57
N LYS A 227 -18.55 2.35 11.49
CA LYS A 227 -18.27 3.66 10.90
C LYS A 227 -17.15 4.43 11.59
N ALA A 228 -17.19 4.50 12.92
CA ALA A 228 -16.17 5.18 13.69
C ALA A 228 -14.81 4.45 13.63
N LEU A 229 -14.79 3.12 13.49
CA LEU A 229 -13.55 2.35 13.47
C LEU A 229 -12.95 2.17 12.06
N SER A 230 -13.75 2.24 11.01
CA SER A 230 -13.30 1.96 9.64
C SER A 230 -12.08 2.75 9.16
N PRO A 231 -11.88 4.05 9.44
CA PRO A 231 -10.67 4.74 8.99
C PRO A 231 -9.39 4.13 9.57
N LEU A 232 -9.41 3.70 10.84
CA LEU A 232 -8.29 2.99 11.46
C LEU A 232 -8.02 1.68 10.74
N ILE A 233 -9.05 0.86 10.52
CA ILE A 233 -8.90 -0.45 9.87
C ILE A 233 -8.40 -0.31 8.44
N ARG A 234 -8.94 0.68 7.71
CA ARG A 234 -8.51 0.99 6.34
C ARG A 234 -7.01 1.35 6.34
N THR A 235 -6.58 2.28 7.18
CA THR A 235 -5.17 2.68 7.27
C THR A 235 -4.26 1.50 7.63
N ILE A 236 -4.67 0.64 8.56
CA ILE A 236 -3.90 -0.56 8.97
C ILE A 236 -3.76 -1.56 7.84
N LEU A 237 -4.82 -1.80 7.08
CA LEU A 237 -4.79 -2.79 6.00
C LEU A 237 -4.05 -2.29 4.75
N TYR A 238 -3.93 -0.96 4.55
CA TYR A 238 -3.20 -0.36 3.43
C TYR A 238 -1.73 -0.03 3.74
N THR A 239 -1.34 0.09 5.00
CA THR A 239 0.08 0.26 5.36
C THR A 239 0.79 -1.08 5.23
N ASN A 240 1.45 -1.28 4.08
CA ASN A 240 2.11 -2.51 3.67
C ASN A 240 3.44 -2.73 4.42
N ASN A 241 3.37 -2.79 5.74
CA ASN A 241 4.53 -2.99 6.60
C ASN A 241 4.57 -4.44 7.08
N ASP A 242 5.18 -5.32 6.28
CA ASP A 242 5.63 -6.64 6.74
C ASP A 242 6.61 -6.54 7.94
N GLU A 243 7.22 -5.37 8.16
CA GLU A 243 8.04 -5.06 9.34
C GLU A 243 7.22 -4.68 10.59
N PHE A 244 5.94 -4.32 10.47
CA PHE A 244 5.11 -3.94 11.62
C PHE A 244 4.40 -5.15 12.23
N GLY A 245 5.20 -5.90 12.99
CA GLY A 245 4.74 -6.72 14.10
C GLY A 245 4.22 -5.88 15.28
N ASP A 246 3.49 -4.78 15.06
CA ASP A 246 2.84 -4.13 16.20
C ASP A 246 1.70 -5.03 16.67
N GLU A 247 1.97 -5.77 17.73
CA GLU A 247 1.04 -6.64 18.44
C GLU A 247 -0.27 -5.88 18.76
N LYS A 248 -0.20 -4.54 18.90
CA LYS A 248 -1.38 -3.66 19.05
C LYS A 248 -2.30 -3.69 17.84
N LEU A 249 -1.77 -3.65 16.61
CA LEU A 249 -2.57 -3.69 15.38
C LEU A 249 -3.25 -5.06 15.20
N LYS A 250 -2.54 -6.16 15.51
CA LYS A 250 -3.14 -7.51 15.52
C LYS A 250 -4.22 -7.62 16.59
N LYS A 251 -4.01 -7.05 17.78
CA LYS A 251 -5.02 -6.98 18.85
C LYS A 251 -6.24 -6.18 18.42
N LEU A 252 -6.06 -5.06 17.72
CA LEU A 252 -7.15 -4.26 17.17
C LEU A 252 -7.93 -5.03 16.10
N MET A 253 -7.26 -5.78 15.21
CA MET A 253 -7.97 -6.64 14.26
C MET A 253 -8.73 -7.78 14.95
N ASN A 254 -8.16 -8.41 15.97
CA ASN A 254 -8.89 -9.41 16.76
C ASN A 254 -10.10 -8.77 17.44
N TYR A 255 -9.98 -7.55 17.95
CA TYR A 255 -11.09 -6.80 18.51
C TYR A 255 -12.24 -6.60 17.51
N VAL A 256 -11.93 -6.20 16.28
CA VAL A 256 -12.90 -6.04 15.18
C VAL A 256 -13.62 -7.36 14.87
N ILE A 257 -12.87 -8.47 14.86
CA ILE A 257 -13.39 -9.79 14.54
C ILE A 257 -14.27 -10.31 15.68
N ASP A 258 -13.76 -10.31 16.91
CA ASP A 258 -14.44 -10.82 18.11
C ASP A 258 -15.68 -9.99 18.44
N GLY A 259 -15.63 -8.68 18.18
CA GLY A 259 -16.77 -7.76 18.32
C GLY A 259 -17.82 -7.86 17.22
N ASN A 260 -17.66 -8.76 16.23
CA ASN A 260 -18.51 -8.87 15.03
C ASN A 260 -18.61 -7.59 14.18
N LEU A 261 -17.73 -6.60 14.41
CA LEU A 261 -17.71 -5.34 13.65
C LEU A 261 -17.42 -5.59 12.18
N TYR A 262 -16.64 -6.63 11.87
CA TYR A 262 -16.33 -7.04 10.50
C TYR A 262 -17.59 -7.26 9.64
N ARG A 263 -18.74 -7.61 10.23
CA ARG A 263 -20.00 -7.85 9.49
C ARG A 263 -20.72 -6.57 9.07
N THR A 264 -20.28 -5.42 9.56
CA THR A 264 -20.91 -4.14 9.21
C THR A 264 -20.65 -3.82 7.73
N PRO A 265 -21.61 -3.18 7.02
CA PRO A 265 -21.45 -2.89 5.59
C PRO A 265 -20.14 -2.17 5.27
N LEU A 266 -19.77 -1.14 6.04
CA LEU A 266 -18.58 -0.36 5.75
C LEU A 266 -17.27 -1.15 5.97
N LEU A 267 -17.21 -2.03 6.97
CA LEU A 267 -16.02 -2.88 7.15
C LEU A 267 -15.96 -3.97 6.08
N GLN A 268 -17.11 -4.48 5.60
CA GLN A 268 -17.14 -5.36 4.42
C GLN A 268 -16.60 -4.65 3.18
N ASP A 269 -16.94 -3.38 2.97
CA ASP A 269 -16.40 -2.58 1.87
C ASP A 269 -14.88 -2.42 1.99
N VAL A 270 -14.37 -2.09 3.18
CA VAL A 270 -12.93 -1.99 3.45
C VAL A 270 -12.20 -3.32 3.18
N PHE A 271 -12.72 -4.44 3.71
CA PHE A 271 -12.14 -5.75 3.44
C PHE A 271 -12.19 -6.09 1.94
N GLY A 272 -13.26 -5.71 1.25
CA GLY A 272 -13.46 -5.91 -0.18
C GLY A 272 -12.43 -5.19 -1.02
N GLU A 273 -12.25 -3.89 -0.77
CA GLU A 273 -11.26 -3.06 -1.45
C GLU A 273 -9.83 -3.58 -1.25
N VAL A 274 -9.46 -3.91 -0.01
CA VAL A 274 -8.14 -4.47 0.31
C VAL A 274 -7.94 -5.84 -0.35
N PHE A 275 -8.96 -6.69 -0.33
CA PHE A 275 -8.90 -8.02 -0.95
C PHE A 275 -8.76 -7.94 -2.46
N GLU A 276 -9.55 -7.08 -3.13
CA GLU A 276 -9.44 -6.84 -4.57
C GLU A 276 -8.09 -6.26 -4.97
N TYR A 277 -7.59 -5.28 -4.20
CA TYR A 277 -6.26 -4.71 -4.40
C TYR A 277 -5.17 -5.78 -4.28
N SER A 278 -5.23 -6.60 -3.24
CA SER A 278 -4.28 -7.70 -3.02
C SER A 278 -4.33 -8.74 -4.15
N LEU A 279 -5.52 -9.07 -4.65
CA LEU A 279 -5.70 -9.95 -5.80
C LEU A 279 -5.08 -9.34 -7.07
N ASP A 280 -5.25 -8.04 -7.30
CA ASP A 280 -4.65 -7.31 -8.43
C ASP A 280 -3.12 -7.47 -8.45
N LEU A 281 -2.47 -7.16 -7.33
CA LEU A 281 -1.02 -7.30 -7.16
C LEU A 281 -0.57 -8.76 -7.32
N GLY A 282 -1.29 -9.68 -6.68
CA GLY A 282 -1.00 -11.11 -6.72
C GLY A 282 -1.12 -11.71 -8.12
N PHE A 283 -2.12 -11.28 -8.90
CA PHE A 283 -2.30 -11.71 -10.29
C PHE A 283 -1.22 -11.18 -11.23
N LYS A 284 -0.71 -9.97 -10.98
CA LYS A 284 0.41 -9.38 -11.73
C LYS A 284 1.78 -9.96 -11.37
N GLY A 285 1.87 -10.68 -10.25
CA GLY A 285 3.12 -11.25 -9.75
C GLY A 285 4.01 -10.25 -9.01
N GLU A 286 3.41 -9.19 -8.45
CA GLU A 286 4.10 -8.16 -7.68
C GLU A 286 4.35 -8.65 -6.24
N TYR A 287 5.14 -9.72 -6.10
CA TYR A 287 5.36 -10.44 -4.84
C TYR A 287 5.84 -9.53 -3.69
N TYR A 288 6.75 -8.60 -3.96
CA TYR A 288 7.29 -7.69 -2.94
C TYR A 288 6.30 -6.61 -2.48
N GLU A 289 5.21 -6.39 -3.24
CA GLU A 289 4.16 -5.44 -2.90
C GLU A 289 2.90 -6.15 -2.38
N PHE A 290 2.86 -7.49 -2.39
CA PHE A 290 1.69 -8.26 -2.00
C PHE A 290 1.46 -8.24 -0.47
N PRO A 291 0.36 -7.65 0.03
CA PRO A 291 0.12 -7.50 1.47
C PRO A 291 -0.46 -8.80 2.06
N GLY A 292 0.36 -9.84 2.20
CA GLY A 292 -0.09 -11.21 2.50
C GLY A 292 -0.95 -11.33 3.76
N TRP A 293 -0.58 -10.62 4.84
CA TRP A 293 -1.37 -10.61 6.08
C TRP A 293 -2.75 -9.96 5.89
N ALA A 294 -2.80 -8.78 5.26
CA ALA A 294 -4.04 -8.05 5.01
C ALA A 294 -4.96 -8.87 4.09
N PHE A 295 -4.40 -9.48 3.05
CA PHE A 295 -5.10 -10.40 2.16
C PHE A 295 -5.77 -11.54 2.92
N HIS A 296 -5.04 -12.23 3.82
CA HIS A 296 -5.60 -13.35 4.57
C HIS A 296 -6.70 -12.95 5.56
N ILE A 297 -6.54 -11.79 6.23
CA ILE A 297 -7.58 -11.28 7.13
C ILE A 297 -8.82 -10.90 6.34
N SER A 298 -8.68 -10.19 5.23
CA SER A 298 -9.80 -9.82 4.37
C SER A 298 -10.47 -11.08 3.80
N GLU A 299 -9.70 -12.04 3.30
CA GLU A 299 -10.20 -13.31 2.77
C GLU A 299 -11.10 -14.04 3.77
N LYS A 300 -10.69 -14.09 5.03
CA LYS A 300 -11.36 -14.85 6.08
C LYS A 300 -12.67 -14.21 6.53
N ASN A 301 -12.74 -12.88 6.54
CA ASN A 301 -13.83 -12.13 7.17
C ASN A 301 -14.82 -11.53 6.17
N LEU A 302 -14.51 -11.57 4.87
CA LEU A 302 -15.36 -11.05 3.84
C LEU A 302 -16.46 -12.05 3.44
N VAL A 303 -17.71 -11.58 3.43
CA VAL A 303 -18.92 -12.38 3.18
C VAL A 303 -19.06 -12.71 1.70
N ASP A 304 -18.86 -11.74 0.81
CA ASP A 304 -19.14 -11.87 -0.64
C ASP A 304 -17.88 -12.09 -1.50
N LYS A 305 -16.98 -12.95 -1.02
CA LYS A 305 -15.64 -13.16 -1.61
C LYS A 305 -15.65 -13.45 -3.11
N GLU A 306 -16.62 -14.23 -3.58
CA GLU A 306 -16.69 -14.62 -4.98
C GLU A 306 -16.89 -13.43 -5.92
N GLN A 307 -17.65 -12.41 -5.49
CA GLN A 307 -17.90 -11.23 -6.31
C GLN A 307 -16.63 -10.42 -6.51
N HIS A 308 -15.87 -10.21 -5.44
CA HIS A 308 -14.58 -9.49 -5.49
C HIS A 308 -13.53 -10.24 -6.33
N VAL A 309 -13.47 -11.57 -6.23
CA VAL A 309 -12.60 -12.39 -7.12
C VAL A 309 -12.96 -12.16 -8.59
N ARG A 310 -14.25 -12.14 -8.94
CA ARG A 310 -14.69 -11.88 -10.33
C ARG A 310 -14.32 -10.49 -10.80
N THR A 311 -14.47 -9.46 -9.95
CA THR A 311 -14.07 -8.08 -10.25
C THR A 311 -12.58 -8.00 -10.55
N ALA A 312 -11.73 -8.47 -9.63
CA ALA A 312 -10.28 -8.44 -9.77
C ALA A 312 -9.80 -9.26 -10.98
N TRP A 313 -10.38 -10.45 -11.21
CA TRP A 313 -10.05 -11.26 -12.38
C TRP A 313 -10.41 -10.57 -13.70
N LYS A 314 -11.62 -9.99 -13.80
CA LYS A 314 -12.08 -9.31 -15.02
C LYS A 314 -11.16 -8.14 -15.41
N LYS A 315 -10.60 -7.44 -14.41
CA LYS A 315 -9.65 -6.34 -14.59
C LYS A 315 -8.30 -6.83 -15.14
N ASN A 316 -7.85 -8.03 -14.76
CA ASN A 316 -6.49 -8.50 -15.04
C ASN A 316 -6.38 -9.57 -16.13
N LYS A 317 -7.48 -10.26 -16.51
CA LYS A 317 -7.47 -11.48 -17.37
C LYS A 317 -6.68 -11.39 -18.69
N GLU A 318 -6.40 -10.19 -19.21
CA GLU A 318 -5.69 -9.99 -20.49
C GLU A 318 -4.16 -9.87 -20.30
N ASP A 319 -3.71 -9.50 -19.10
CA ASP A 319 -2.30 -9.15 -18.80
C ASP A 319 -1.62 -10.12 -17.82
N ILE A 320 -2.26 -11.24 -17.46
CA ILE A 320 -1.73 -12.19 -16.47
C ILE A 320 -0.75 -13.19 -17.09
N SER A 321 0.46 -13.23 -16.54
CA SER A 321 1.40 -14.34 -16.71
C SER A 321 1.17 -15.35 -15.59
N LEU A 322 0.49 -16.46 -15.90
CA LEU A 322 0.06 -17.45 -14.89
C LEU A 322 1.23 -18.11 -14.11
N ASP A 323 2.43 -18.10 -14.68
CA ASP A 323 3.69 -18.52 -14.07
C ASP A 323 4.24 -17.53 -13.03
N LYS A 324 3.80 -16.27 -13.06
CA LYS A 324 4.22 -15.21 -12.12
C LYS A 324 3.21 -14.95 -11.01
N VAL A 325 2.01 -15.50 -11.12
CA VAL A 325 0.95 -15.33 -10.12
C VAL A 325 1.44 -15.79 -8.76
N VAL A 326 1.24 -14.95 -7.73
CA VAL A 326 1.61 -15.24 -6.34
C VAL A 326 0.86 -16.49 -5.83
N ASP A 327 1.54 -17.38 -5.12
CA ASP A 327 1.03 -18.71 -4.76
C ASP A 327 -0.30 -18.64 -3.99
N GLU A 328 -0.42 -17.69 -3.07
CA GLU A 328 -1.59 -17.45 -2.22
C GLU A 328 -2.86 -17.14 -3.02
N VAL A 329 -2.72 -16.52 -4.21
CA VAL A 329 -3.86 -16.13 -5.05
C VAL A 329 -4.13 -17.11 -6.19
N LYS A 330 -3.24 -18.10 -6.46
CA LYS A 330 -3.41 -19.08 -7.55
C LYS A 330 -4.75 -19.82 -7.50
N LYS A 331 -5.26 -20.08 -6.29
CA LYS A 331 -6.57 -20.71 -6.06
C LYS A 331 -7.77 -19.93 -6.64
N TYR A 332 -7.58 -18.66 -6.98
CA TYR A 332 -8.60 -17.77 -7.55
C TYR A 332 -8.52 -17.63 -9.06
N VAL A 333 -7.50 -18.20 -9.70
CA VAL A 333 -7.44 -18.25 -11.14
C VAL A 333 -8.52 -19.22 -11.64
N PRO A 334 -9.38 -18.82 -12.59
CA PRO A 334 -10.38 -19.71 -13.17
C PRO A 334 -9.76 -20.98 -13.75
N LYS A 335 -10.45 -22.11 -13.57
CA LYS A 335 -9.97 -23.42 -14.02
C LYS A 335 -9.75 -23.47 -15.52
N GLU A 336 -10.59 -22.79 -16.29
CA GLU A 336 -10.50 -22.71 -17.75
C GLU A 336 -9.22 -22.00 -18.19
N SER A 337 -8.79 -20.96 -17.47
CA SER A 337 -7.53 -20.25 -17.73
C SER A 337 -6.31 -21.11 -17.39
N ILE A 338 -6.38 -21.86 -16.28
CA ILE A 338 -5.35 -22.84 -15.93
C ILE A 338 -5.26 -23.94 -17.01
N GLN A 339 -6.41 -24.51 -17.41
CA GLN A 339 -6.47 -25.55 -18.44
C GLN A 339 -5.91 -25.04 -19.77
N GLY A 340 -6.34 -23.87 -20.25
CA GLY A 340 -5.82 -23.27 -21.47
C GLY A 340 -4.31 -23.01 -21.41
N HIS A 341 -3.78 -22.64 -20.25
CA HIS A 341 -2.33 -22.47 -20.05
C HIS A 341 -1.58 -23.81 -20.06
N VAL A 342 -2.09 -24.82 -19.36
CA VAL A 342 -1.51 -26.17 -19.38
C VAL A 342 -1.53 -26.75 -20.80
N GLU A 343 -2.64 -26.63 -21.52
CA GLU A 343 -2.75 -27.06 -22.92
C GLU A 343 -1.79 -26.29 -23.83
N TYR A 344 -1.65 -24.98 -23.64
CA TYR A 344 -0.68 -24.17 -24.35
C TYR A 344 0.75 -24.69 -24.12
N LEU A 345 1.16 -24.89 -22.86
CA LEU A 345 2.49 -25.41 -22.54
C LEU A 345 2.67 -26.84 -23.08
N GLN A 346 1.67 -27.71 -22.98
CA GLN A 346 1.70 -29.06 -23.55
C GLN A 346 1.91 -29.04 -25.07
N ASN A 347 1.20 -28.17 -25.78
CA ASN A 347 1.36 -28.02 -27.21
C ASN A 347 2.76 -27.49 -27.56
N LYS A 348 3.29 -26.54 -26.78
CA LYS A 348 4.67 -26.08 -26.92
C LYS A 348 5.69 -27.19 -26.69
N ILE A 349 5.46 -28.08 -25.72
CA ILE A 349 6.31 -29.26 -25.46
C ILE A 349 6.22 -30.24 -26.63
N LYS A 350 5.02 -30.53 -27.16
CA LYS A 350 4.83 -31.42 -28.31
C LYS A 350 5.50 -30.92 -29.58
N ASP A 351 5.47 -29.61 -29.82
CA ASP A 351 6.09 -28.97 -30.98
C ASP A 351 7.60 -28.72 -30.82
N MET A 352 8.15 -29.04 -29.64
CA MET A 352 9.54 -28.77 -29.27
C MET A 352 10.49 -29.63 -30.11
N LYS A 353 11.42 -28.98 -30.83
CA LYS A 353 12.48 -29.66 -31.61
C LYS A 353 13.84 -29.67 -30.91
N ARG A 354 14.01 -28.82 -29.91
CA ARG A 354 15.20 -28.64 -29.09
C ARG A 354 14.77 -28.24 -27.71
N LEU A 355 15.47 -28.73 -26.70
CA LEU A 355 15.13 -28.43 -25.31
C LEU A 355 15.16 -26.92 -25.05
N ASP A 356 14.03 -26.39 -24.59
CA ASP A 356 13.86 -25.01 -24.15
C ASP A 356 13.82 -24.98 -22.61
N MET A 357 14.84 -24.37 -22.00
CA MET A 357 14.94 -24.30 -20.54
C MET A 357 13.90 -23.39 -19.93
N GLU A 358 13.46 -22.33 -20.63
CA GLU A 358 12.41 -21.44 -20.11
C GLU A 358 11.08 -22.19 -20.02
N LEU A 359 10.76 -23.00 -21.05
CA LEU A 359 9.58 -23.85 -21.05
C LEU A 359 9.68 -24.97 -20.00
N TYR A 360 10.86 -25.56 -19.83
CA TYR A 360 11.11 -26.56 -18.80
C TYR A 360 10.87 -25.98 -17.39
N ASP A 361 11.40 -24.80 -17.09
CA ASP A 361 11.23 -24.15 -15.79
C ASP A 361 9.76 -23.79 -15.53
N LYS A 362 9.05 -23.25 -16.54
CA LYS A 362 7.60 -22.97 -16.46
C LYS A 362 6.77 -24.21 -16.22
N TRP A 363 7.09 -25.33 -16.88
CA TRP A 363 6.36 -26.58 -16.68
C TRP A 363 6.66 -27.21 -15.32
N LYS A 364 7.91 -27.14 -14.88
CA LYS A 364 8.35 -27.64 -13.57
C LYS A 364 7.74 -26.84 -12.42
N SER A 365 7.50 -25.54 -12.59
CA SER A 365 6.89 -24.69 -11.56
C SER A 365 5.38 -24.87 -11.39
N LEU A 366 4.70 -25.61 -12.30
CA LEU A 366 3.27 -25.88 -12.19
C LEU A 366 2.94 -26.63 -10.89
N ASP A 367 1.93 -26.18 -10.16
CA ASP A 367 1.49 -26.79 -8.90
C ASP A 367 0.76 -28.13 -9.14
N GLU A 368 1.20 -29.21 -8.46
CA GLU A 368 0.66 -30.57 -8.63
C GLU A 368 -0.76 -30.77 -8.06
N ASN A 369 -1.21 -29.88 -7.18
CA ASN A 369 -2.50 -29.92 -6.50
C ASN A 369 -3.51 -28.94 -7.11
N LEU A 370 -3.04 -27.87 -7.76
CA LEU A 370 -3.90 -26.82 -8.31
C LEU A 370 -3.98 -26.82 -9.83
N GLN A 371 -2.89 -27.15 -10.53
CA GLN A 371 -2.77 -26.87 -11.96
C GLN A 371 -2.68 -28.15 -12.82
N VAL A 372 -1.91 -29.15 -12.39
CA VAL A 372 -1.67 -30.35 -13.19
C VAL A 372 -1.44 -31.57 -12.31
N SER A 373 -1.98 -32.74 -12.66
CA SER A 373 -1.69 -33.95 -11.87
C SER A 373 -0.20 -34.31 -11.90
N SER A 374 0.33 -34.88 -10.82
CA SER A 374 1.72 -35.38 -10.75
C SER A 374 2.08 -36.29 -11.93
N LYS A 375 1.14 -37.10 -12.42
CA LYS A 375 1.33 -37.97 -13.59
C LYS A 375 1.58 -37.15 -14.86
N VAL A 376 0.70 -36.20 -15.16
CA VAL A 376 0.81 -35.34 -16.36
C VAL A 376 2.05 -34.46 -16.29
N LYS A 377 2.38 -33.92 -15.10
CA LYS A 377 3.61 -33.14 -14.90
C LYS A 377 4.85 -33.98 -15.21
N LYS A 378 4.92 -35.20 -14.70
CA LYS A 378 6.03 -36.14 -14.98
C LYS A 378 6.12 -36.51 -16.45
N GLU A 379 4.98 -36.69 -17.12
CA GLU A 379 4.90 -36.98 -18.56
C GLU A 379 5.44 -35.82 -19.39
N GLY A 380 4.99 -34.58 -19.17
CA GLY A 380 5.54 -33.42 -19.89
C GLY A 380 7.04 -33.21 -19.66
N ILE A 381 7.54 -33.48 -18.44
CA ILE A 381 8.99 -33.43 -18.21
C ILE A 381 9.71 -34.58 -18.94
N LYS A 382 9.12 -35.77 -18.99
CA LYS A 382 9.67 -36.89 -19.77
C LYS A 382 9.74 -36.52 -21.25
N ASP A 383 8.67 -35.96 -21.82
CA ASP A 383 8.63 -35.55 -23.23
C ASP A 383 9.73 -34.54 -23.56
N MET A 384 9.98 -33.56 -22.68
CA MET A 384 11.09 -32.62 -22.85
C MET A 384 12.47 -33.30 -22.77
N PHE A 385 12.63 -34.32 -21.93
CA PHE A 385 13.86 -35.11 -21.88
C PHE A 385 14.03 -36.03 -23.10
N ASP A 386 12.95 -36.56 -23.65
CA ASP A 386 12.98 -37.33 -24.90
C ASP A 386 13.42 -36.40 -26.06
N VAL A 387 12.91 -35.16 -26.11
CA VAL A 387 13.40 -34.12 -27.05
C VAL A 387 14.88 -33.79 -26.80
N TYR A 388 15.31 -33.69 -25.53
CA TYR A 388 16.71 -33.46 -25.18
C TYR A 388 17.62 -34.56 -25.73
N THR A 389 17.21 -35.82 -25.66
CA THR A 389 18.02 -36.93 -26.19
C THR A 389 17.91 -37.12 -27.70
N ASP A 390 16.81 -36.68 -28.33
CA ASP A 390 16.59 -36.87 -29.77
C ASP A 390 17.07 -35.67 -30.62
N GLN A 391 17.41 -34.54 -29.99
CA GLN A 391 17.84 -33.34 -30.71
C GLN A 391 19.21 -33.56 -31.37
N LYS A 392 19.31 -33.37 -32.70
CA LYS A 392 20.58 -33.54 -33.43
C LYS A 392 21.68 -32.54 -33.05
N VAL A 393 21.28 -31.35 -32.59
CA VAL A 393 22.21 -30.27 -32.25
C VAL A 393 22.56 -30.36 -30.78
N ARG A 394 23.85 -30.48 -30.47
CA ARG A 394 24.32 -30.55 -29.08
C ARG A 394 23.90 -29.28 -28.29
N PRO A 395 23.36 -29.43 -27.07
CA PRO A 395 22.95 -28.33 -26.21
C PRO A 395 24.05 -27.30 -25.93
N SER A 396 23.65 -26.12 -25.44
CA SER A 396 24.58 -25.10 -24.94
C SER A 396 25.17 -25.50 -23.58
N LYS A 397 26.30 -24.90 -23.19
CA LYS A 397 26.90 -25.13 -21.86
C LYS A 397 25.95 -24.71 -20.74
N ASP A 398 25.19 -23.63 -20.92
CA ASP A 398 24.28 -23.08 -19.92
C ASP A 398 23.08 -24.02 -19.71
N THR A 399 22.51 -24.54 -20.80
CA THR A 399 21.45 -25.57 -20.77
C THR A 399 21.87 -26.79 -19.96
N ILE A 400 23.06 -27.34 -20.23
CA ILE A 400 23.59 -28.51 -19.50
C ILE A 400 23.84 -28.16 -18.03
N SER A 401 24.36 -26.97 -17.76
CA SER A 401 24.65 -26.51 -16.41
C SER A 401 23.38 -26.41 -15.56
N LEU A 402 22.26 -25.95 -16.13
CA LEU A 402 20.97 -25.88 -15.46
C LEU A 402 20.36 -27.28 -15.27
N LEU A 403 20.30 -28.09 -16.32
CA LEU A 403 19.77 -29.46 -16.24
C LEU A 403 20.47 -30.33 -15.21
N SER A 404 21.80 -30.21 -15.09
CA SER A 404 22.60 -31.01 -14.17
C SER A 404 22.22 -30.87 -12.69
N TYR A 405 21.58 -29.76 -12.29
CA TYR A 405 21.11 -29.57 -10.91
C TYR A 405 19.78 -30.29 -10.61
N ASP A 406 19.03 -30.67 -11.65
CA ASP A 406 17.66 -31.19 -11.51
C ASP A 406 17.55 -32.71 -11.71
N VAL A 407 18.59 -33.34 -12.24
CA VAL A 407 18.57 -34.74 -12.68
C VAL A 407 18.80 -35.74 -11.52
N GLU A 408 19.13 -35.27 -10.31
CA GLU A 408 19.38 -36.09 -9.10
C GLU A 408 18.22 -37.04 -8.68
N LYS A 409 17.08 -37.06 -9.38
CA LYS A 409 15.91 -37.91 -9.07
C LYS A 409 15.39 -38.79 -10.21
N ARG A 410 16.02 -38.84 -11.40
CA ARG A 410 15.42 -39.51 -12.57
C ARG A 410 16.27 -40.67 -13.10
N LYS A 411 15.72 -41.89 -12.99
CA LYS A 411 16.36 -43.18 -13.29
C LYS A 411 16.43 -43.55 -14.80
N SER A 412 16.73 -42.61 -15.71
CA SER A 412 16.87 -42.97 -17.14
C SER A 412 18.33 -43.01 -17.55
N GLN A 413 18.81 -44.23 -17.84
CA GLN A 413 20.17 -44.49 -18.29
C GLN A 413 20.55 -43.73 -19.57
N LYS A 414 19.57 -43.50 -20.46
CA LYS A 414 19.79 -42.74 -21.71
C LYS A 414 20.05 -41.26 -21.41
N ILE A 415 19.26 -40.65 -20.52
CA ILE A 415 19.43 -39.24 -20.14
C ILE A 415 20.79 -39.04 -19.47
N ASP A 416 21.14 -39.91 -18.52
CA ASP A 416 22.40 -39.81 -17.78
C ASP A 416 23.61 -39.95 -18.71
N ALA A 417 23.60 -40.91 -19.63
CA ALA A 417 24.66 -41.10 -20.62
C ALA A 417 24.82 -39.87 -21.53
N TYR A 418 23.72 -39.34 -22.06
CA TYR A 418 23.75 -38.17 -22.95
C TYR A 418 24.22 -36.92 -22.20
N LEU A 419 23.71 -36.72 -20.98
CA LEU A 419 24.06 -35.60 -20.14
C LEU A 419 25.52 -35.67 -19.70
N PHE A 420 26.02 -36.84 -19.34
CA PHE A 420 27.45 -37.08 -19.08
C PHE A 420 28.32 -36.68 -20.28
N ALA A 421 27.99 -37.21 -21.47
CA ALA A 421 28.75 -36.96 -22.69
C ALA A 421 28.78 -35.47 -23.06
N ASP A 422 27.65 -34.77 -22.89
CA ASP A 422 27.56 -33.34 -23.08
C ASP A 422 28.35 -32.56 -22.01
N MET A 423 28.28 -32.94 -20.72
CA MET A 423 29.07 -32.30 -19.66
C MET A 423 30.57 -32.40 -19.94
N VAL A 424 31.07 -33.58 -20.33
CA VAL A 424 32.49 -33.76 -20.71
C VAL A 424 32.83 -32.87 -21.91
N SER A 425 32.00 -32.89 -22.95
CA SER A 425 32.17 -32.09 -24.16
C SER A 425 32.14 -30.58 -23.92
N LYS A 426 31.47 -30.13 -22.84
CA LYS A 426 31.32 -28.72 -22.45
C LYS A 426 32.23 -28.28 -21.30
N ASP A 427 33.22 -29.10 -20.95
CA ASP A 427 34.21 -28.75 -19.93
C ASP A 427 33.59 -28.59 -18.52
N LEU A 428 32.59 -29.42 -18.21
CA LEU A 428 31.92 -29.52 -16.90
C LEU A 428 32.37 -30.80 -16.18
N ILE A 429 33.68 -31.04 -16.15
CA ILE A 429 34.29 -32.33 -15.76
C ILE A 429 33.93 -32.74 -14.34
N LYS A 430 33.89 -31.78 -13.40
CA LYS A 430 33.50 -32.08 -12.02
C LYS A 430 32.10 -32.69 -11.94
N LYS A 431 31.12 -32.09 -12.61
CA LYS A 431 29.73 -32.58 -12.61
C LYS A 431 29.62 -33.94 -13.31
N ALA A 432 30.34 -34.14 -14.41
CA ALA A 432 30.41 -35.43 -15.10
C ALA A 432 31.02 -36.53 -14.20
N ASN A 433 32.06 -36.18 -13.44
CA ASN A 433 32.72 -37.07 -12.50
C ASN A 433 31.82 -37.44 -11.32
N ASP A 434 31.09 -36.46 -10.77
CA ASP A 434 30.14 -36.69 -9.68
C ASP A 434 29.04 -37.67 -10.12
N MET A 435 28.52 -37.53 -11.35
CA MET A 435 27.55 -38.46 -11.93
C MET A 435 28.12 -39.88 -12.11
N LEU A 436 29.33 -40.03 -12.70
CA LEU A 436 29.96 -41.34 -12.84
C LEU A 436 30.21 -42.01 -11.49
N ARG A 437 30.57 -41.21 -10.48
CA ARG A 437 30.83 -41.72 -9.15
C ARG A 437 29.57 -42.28 -8.51
N GLU A 438 28.42 -41.63 -8.69
CA GLU A 438 27.13 -42.18 -8.23
C GLU A 438 26.83 -43.53 -8.89
N TYR A 439 27.14 -43.68 -10.19
CA TYR A 439 27.01 -44.94 -10.91
C TYR A 439 27.95 -46.04 -10.40
N ASN A 440 29.20 -45.69 -10.09
CA ASN A 440 30.17 -46.66 -9.56
C ASN A 440 29.89 -47.05 -8.10
N ASP A 441 29.44 -46.10 -7.28
CA ASP A 441 29.22 -46.32 -5.85
C ASP A 441 27.85 -47.01 -5.60
N ASN A 442 26.82 -46.73 -6.42
CA ASN A 442 25.44 -47.18 -6.19
C ASN A 442 24.77 -47.92 -7.36
N GLY A 443 25.38 -47.94 -8.55
CA GLY A 443 24.80 -48.55 -9.74
C GLY A 443 24.94 -50.08 -9.76
N THR A 444 23.89 -50.77 -10.20
CA THR A 444 23.98 -52.21 -10.47
C THR A 444 24.81 -52.48 -11.74
N PRO A 445 25.46 -53.65 -11.89
CA PRO A 445 26.19 -54.00 -13.10
C PRO A 445 25.36 -53.87 -14.39
N THR A 446 24.06 -54.16 -14.30
CA THR A 446 23.12 -53.98 -15.42
C THR A 446 22.91 -52.51 -15.77
N GLN A 447 22.78 -51.62 -14.78
CA GLN A 447 22.65 -50.18 -15.04
C GLN A 447 23.91 -49.61 -15.68
N ILE A 448 25.09 -49.97 -15.17
CA ILE A 448 26.37 -49.55 -15.74
C ILE A 448 26.47 -50.02 -17.19
N LYS A 449 26.16 -51.29 -17.47
CA LYS A 449 26.15 -51.81 -18.85
C LYS A 449 25.22 -51.00 -19.78
N VAL A 450 23.99 -50.71 -19.35
CA VAL A 450 23.04 -49.93 -20.16
C VAL A 450 23.51 -48.49 -20.33
N PHE A 451 24.12 -47.87 -19.32
CA PHE A 451 24.71 -46.54 -19.44
C PHE A 451 25.78 -46.49 -20.55
N HIS A 452 26.70 -47.47 -20.57
CA HIS A 452 27.71 -47.58 -21.62
C HIS A 452 27.10 -47.78 -23.02
N GLU A 453 26.11 -48.68 -23.15
CA GLU A 453 25.38 -48.87 -24.41
C GLU A 453 24.73 -47.56 -24.90
N LYS A 454 24.24 -46.72 -23.98
CA LYS A 454 23.68 -45.40 -24.33
C LYS A 454 24.73 -44.33 -24.64
N LEU A 455 25.94 -44.44 -24.09
CA LEU A 455 27.07 -43.60 -24.53
C LEU A 455 27.50 -43.95 -25.96
N GLU A 456 27.52 -45.23 -26.31
CA GLU A 456 27.77 -45.68 -27.69
C GLU A 456 26.71 -45.13 -28.66
N GLU A 457 25.43 -45.17 -28.27
CA GLU A 457 24.32 -44.57 -29.02
C GLU A 457 24.54 -43.05 -29.23
N TYR A 458 24.87 -42.31 -28.17
CA TYR A 458 25.19 -40.87 -28.25
C TYR A 458 26.33 -40.60 -29.26
N VAL A 459 27.41 -41.37 -29.22
CA VAL A 459 28.55 -41.20 -30.13
C VAL A 459 28.16 -41.49 -31.57
N GLY A 460 27.29 -42.48 -31.81
CA GLY A 460 26.73 -42.78 -33.12
C GLY A 460 25.90 -41.62 -33.69
N GLU A 461 25.15 -40.91 -32.84
CA GLU A 461 24.26 -39.81 -33.25
C GLU A 461 24.97 -38.45 -33.36
N HIS A 462 25.89 -38.16 -32.44
CA HIS A 462 26.50 -36.84 -32.29
C HIS A 462 27.99 -36.81 -32.65
N GLY A 463 28.62 -37.95 -32.92
CA GLY A 463 30.06 -38.09 -33.06
C GLY A 463 30.79 -38.17 -31.71
N PRO A 464 32.12 -38.30 -31.71
CA PRO A 464 32.89 -38.60 -30.50
C PRO A 464 32.74 -37.55 -29.40
N ILE A 465 32.91 -38.00 -28.16
CA ILE A 465 32.95 -37.16 -26.97
C ILE A 465 34.30 -36.46 -26.93
N PHE A 466 34.31 -35.14 -27.06
CA PHE A 466 35.55 -34.38 -27.08
C PHE A 466 35.96 -34.01 -25.66
N VAL A 467 37.16 -34.41 -25.27
CA VAL A 467 37.71 -34.07 -23.95
C VAL A 467 39.07 -33.41 -24.11
N LYS A 468 39.31 -32.32 -23.39
CA LYS A 468 40.61 -31.62 -23.45
C LYS A 468 41.64 -32.43 -22.69
N LYS A 469 42.88 -32.53 -23.19
CA LYS A 469 43.93 -33.35 -22.53
C LYS A 469 44.16 -33.00 -21.05
N TRP A 470 44.09 -31.72 -20.68
CA TRP A 470 44.29 -31.29 -19.29
C TRP A 470 43.13 -31.68 -18.35
N ASN A 471 41.95 -31.96 -18.89
CA ASN A 471 40.78 -32.42 -18.14
C ASN A 471 40.87 -33.88 -17.70
N LEU A 472 41.81 -34.64 -18.26
CA LEU A 472 42.06 -36.05 -17.94
C LEU A 472 43.10 -36.21 -16.83
N ASN A 473 43.62 -35.11 -16.26
CA ASN A 473 44.52 -35.20 -15.11
C ASN A 473 43.76 -35.77 -13.90
N GLU A 474 44.35 -36.76 -13.23
CA GLU A 474 43.78 -37.44 -12.05
C GLU A 474 43.42 -36.45 -10.92
N ASN A 475 44.13 -35.32 -10.84
CA ASN A 475 43.91 -34.28 -9.82
C ASN A 475 42.95 -33.15 -10.25
N HIS A 476 42.38 -33.22 -11.45
CA HIS A 476 41.54 -32.14 -11.99
C HIS A 476 40.21 -31.94 -11.23
N VAL A 477 39.76 -32.97 -10.48
CA VAL A 477 38.48 -32.98 -9.75
C VAL A 477 38.67 -33.13 -8.24
N TYR A 478 39.70 -32.48 -7.68
CA TYR A 478 40.02 -32.53 -6.24
C TYR A 478 38.78 -32.24 -5.35
N PRO A 479 38.57 -33.01 -4.25
CA PRO A 479 39.43 -34.06 -3.69
C PRO A 479 39.23 -35.47 -4.27
N TYR A 480 38.45 -35.61 -5.34
CA TYR A 480 38.05 -36.91 -5.86
C TYR A 480 38.93 -37.37 -7.03
N ILE A 481 39.06 -38.70 -7.18
CA ILE A 481 39.67 -39.31 -8.37
C ILE A 481 38.82 -38.96 -9.59
N ASN A 482 39.48 -38.60 -10.68
CA ASN A 482 38.85 -38.29 -11.96
C ASN A 482 38.48 -39.58 -12.72
N LEU A 483 37.29 -40.12 -12.44
CA LEU A 483 36.71 -41.29 -13.10
C LEU A 483 36.45 -41.09 -14.59
N VAL A 484 36.31 -39.83 -15.04
CA VAL A 484 36.20 -39.51 -16.47
C VAL A 484 37.48 -39.91 -17.22
N ALA A 485 38.65 -39.77 -16.57
CA ALA A 485 39.92 -40.18 -17.15
C ALA A 485 39.99 -41.70 -17.37
N ASN A 486 39.59 -42.48 -16.37
CA ASN A 486 39.55 -43.94 -16.45
C ASN A 486 38.62 -44.41 -17.57
N LEU A 487 37.41 -43.85 -17.65
CA LEU A 487 36.44 -44.20 -18.67
C LEU A 487 36.93 -43.84 -20.08
N ALA A 488 37.61 -42.70 -20.24
CA ALA A 488 38.19 -42.30 -21.52
C ALA A 488 39.33 -43.23 -21.99
N ASP A 489 40.11 -43.78 -21.06
CA ASP A 489 41.18 -44.73 -21.35
C ASP A 489 40.66 -46.14 -21.66
N GLU A 490 39.59 -46.58 -20.99
CA GLU A 490 38.95 -47.87 -21.23
C GLU A 490 38.11 -47.89 -22.52
N SER A 491 37.54 -46.75 -22.91
CA SER A 491 36.61 -46.61 -24.05
C SER A 491 37.16 -45.65 -25.13
N LYS A 492 38.38 -45.90 -25.61
CA LYS A 492 39.10 -45.00 -26.55
C LYS A 492 38.36 -44.71 -27.86
N ASP A 493 37.44 -45.59 -28.26
CA ASP A 493 36.63 -45.41 -29.47
C ASP A 493 35.48 -44.40 -29.28
N LEU A 494 35.10 -44.10 -28.03
CA LEU A 494 34.04 -43.13 -27.70
C LEU A 494 34.57 -41.71 -27.52
N PHE A 495 35.83 -41.57 -27.10
CA PHE A 495 36.43 -40.28 -26.75
C PHE A 495 37.46 -39.82 -27.78
N LYS A 496 37.47 -38.51 -28.06
CA LYS A 496 38.51 -37.87 -28.87
C LYS A 496 39.20 -36.78 -28.06
N ILE A 497 40.46 -37.03 -27.71
CA ILE A 497 41.29 -36.12 -26.93
C ILE A 497 41.70 -34.94 -27.83
N LYS A 498 41.40 -33.72 -27.39
CA LYS A 498 41.77 -32.46 -28.04
C LYS A 498 42.83 -31.69 -27.26
#